data_AF-A0A540K336-F1
#
_entry.id   AF-A0A540K336-F1
#
_cell.length_a   1.000
_cell.length_b   1.000
_cell.length_c   1.000
_cell.angle_alpha   90.00
_cell.angle_beta   90.00
_cell.angle_gamma   90.00
#
_symmetry.space_group_name_H-M   'P 1'
#
loop_
_entity.id
_entity.type
_entity.pdbx_description
1 polymer ?
#
loop_
_entity_poly.entity_id
_entity_poly.type
_entity_poly.pdbx_seq_one_letter_code
_entity_poly.pdbx_strand_id
1 'polypeptide(L)'
;MLFKSLPQNRQYYAAGVPGSFYGRIFPNASIHFFHCSSSNHWLSRVPKEIVNKESPAWNKGKIYYSSSTTEVTRAYETQHALDMECFLNARAQEIVYGGLMVLIISCRPNGTPHSHTLASVIYETLGSCLVDMARKVSHYQYSATVYHLT
;
A
#
# COMPACT_ATOMS: atom_id res chain seq x y z
N MET A 1 10.94 -14.90 -14.55
CA MET A 1 12.27 -14.80 -13.90
C MET A 1 12.86 -13.44 -14.25
N LEU A 2 13.10 -12.59 -13.26
CA LEU A 2 13.53 -11.19 -13.44
C LEU A 2 14.73 -11.04 -14.39
N PHE A 3 15.76 -11.87 -14.22
CA PHE A 3 16.98 -11.79 -15.04
C PHE A 3 16.82 -12.31 -16.47
N LYS A 4 15.77 -13.11 -16.78
CA LYS A 4 15.55 -13.65 -18.13
C LYS A 4 15.07 -12.59 -19.12
N SER A 5 14.54 -11.48 -18.63
CA SER A 5 14.00 -10.39 -19.46
C SER A 5 14.95 -9.20 -19.57
N LEU A 6 16.16 -9.29 -19.02
CA LEU A 6 17.15 -8.21 -19.13
C LEU A 6 17.67 -8.09 -20.57
N PRO A 7 17.92 -6.87 -21.07
CA PRO A 7 18.54 -6.68 -22.37
C PRO A 7 19.88 -7.42 -22.46
N GLN A 8 20.13 -8.08 -23.60
CA GLN A 8 21.37 -8.80 -23.86
C GLN A 8 22.55 -7.83 -24.04
N ASN A 9 22.34 -6.71 -24.72
CA ASN A 9 23.38 -5.71 -25.02
C ASN A 9 23.53 -4.62 -23.94
N ARG A 10 23.38 -4.99 -22.66
CA ARG A 10 23.47 -4.04 -21.54
C ARG A 10 24.93 -3.70 -21.20
N GLN A 11 25.18 -2.44 -20.84
CA GLN A 11 26.48 -1.94 -20.37
C GLN A 11 26.50 -1.77 -18.84
N TYR A 12 25.85 -2.68 -18.12
CA TYR A 12 25.77 -2.67 -16.66
C TYR A 12 25.59 -4.08 -16.09
N TYR A 13 26.04 -4.29 -14.85
CA TYR A 13 25.75 -5.48 -14.07
C TYR A 13 24.41 -5.33 -13.35
N ALA A 14 23.70 -6.45 -13.15
CA ALA A 14 22.39 -6.47 -12.50
C ALA A 14 22.41 -7.45 -11.32
N ALA A 15 21.81 -7.03 -10.21
CA ALA A 15 21.61 -7.84 -9.02
C ALA A 15 20.18 -7.63 -8.50
N GLY A 16 19.66 -8.65 -7.83
CA GLY A 16 18.36 -8.62 -7.17
C GLY A 16 18.60 -8.56 -5.67
N VAL A 17 18.01 -7.58 -5.00
CA VAL A 17 18.20 -7.38 -3.57
C VAL A 17 16.86 -7.59 -2.88
N PRO A 18 16.64 -8.75 -2.24
CA PRO A 18 15.39 -9.02 -1.53
C PRO A 18 15.36 -8.23 -0.21
N GLY A 19 14.21 -7.65 0.10
CA GLY A 19 13.99 -6.92 1.35
C GLY A 19 12.93 -5.84 1.20
N SER A 20 12.38 -5.40 2.33
CA SER A 20 11.51 -4.23 2.35
C SER A 20 12.36 -2.98 2.20
N PHE A 21 11.98 -2.09 1.27
CA PHE A 21 12.63 -0.78 1.12
C PHE A 21 12.32 0.16 2.29
N TYR A 22 11.42 -0.18 3.21
CA TYR A 22 11.24 0.58 4.45
C TYR A 22 12.39 0.36 5.45
N GLY A 23 13.23 -0.64 5.23
CA GLY A 23 14.47 -0.87 5.98
C GLY A 23 15.73 -0.63 5.14
N ARG A 24 16.87 -0.90 5.77
CA ARG A 24 18.18 -0.96 5.12
C ARG A 24 18.30 -2.23 4.27
N ILE A 25 18.73 -2.07 3.03
CA ILE A 25 18.95 -3.15 2.04
C ILE A 25 20.32 -3.06 1.34
N PHE A 26 21.04 -1.94 1.48
CA PHE A 26 22.40 -1.77 0.97
C PHE A 26 23.36 -1.39 2.09
N PRO A 27 24.70 -1.57 1.95
CA PRO A 27 25.71 -1.00 2.85
C PRO A 27 25.69 0.54 2.94
N ASN A 28 26.43 1.12 3.88
CA ASN A 28 26.51 2.56 4.03
C ASN A 28 27.21 3.19 2.81
N ALA A 29 26.71 4.34 2.34
CA ALA A 29 27.33 5.12 1.28
C ALA A 29 27.75 4.28 0.06
N SER A 30 26.86 3.40 -0.41
CA SER A 30 27.12 2.53 -1.57
C SER A 30 26.25 2.86 -2.78
N ILE A 31 25.23 3.72 -2.62
CA ILE A 31 24.28 4.07 -3.67
C ILE A 31 24.53 5.51 -4.16
N HIS A 32 24.80 5.66 -5.44
CA HIS A 32 24.99 6.99 -6.06
C HIS A 32 23.67 7.61 -6.51
N PHE A 33 22.75 6.76 -6.99
CA PHE A 33 21.46 7.17 -7.52
C PHE A 33 20.38 6.19 -7.06
N PHE A 34 19.39 6.66 -6.31
CA PHE A 34 18.25 5.87 -5.88
C PHE A 34 17.01 6.27 -6.66
N HIS A 35 16.29 5.30 -7.22
CA HIS A 35 15.05 5.54 -7.96
C HIS A 35 13.93 4.71 -7.36
N CYS A 36 12.81 5.36 -7.04
CA CYS A 36 11.58 4.70 -6.61
C CYS A 36 10.41 5.23 -7.42
N SER A 37 9.67 4.34 -8.08
CA SER A 37 8.50 4.69 -8.87
C SER A 37 7.32 3.81 -8.49
N SER A 38 6.17 4.44 -8.22
CA SER A 38 4.89 3.80 -7.93
C SER A 38 4.96 2.69 -6.87
N SER A 39 5.83 2.86 -5.85
CA SER A 39 6.02 1.85 -4.80
C SER A 39 5.80 2.39 -3.39
N ASN A 40 6.15 3.66 -3.11
CA ASN A 40 6.04 4.25 -1.77
C ASN A 40 4.60 4.37 -1.20
N HIS A 41 3.57 4.22 -2.05
CA HIS A 41 2.17 4.26 -1.60
C HIS A 41 1.72 2.93 -0.97
N TRP A 42 2.49 1.85 -1.13
CA TRP A 42 2.22 0.56 -0.48
C TRP A 42 2.77 0.56 0.94
N LEU A 43 1.89 0.70 1.93
CA LEU A 43 2.27 0.70 3.34
C LEU A 43 3.02 -0.58 3.75
N SER A 44 3.89 -0.46 4.75
CA SER A 44 4.61 -1.60 5.33
C SER A 44 3.69 -2.59 6.02
N ARG A 45 2.51 -2.11 6.47
CA ARG A 45 1.46 -2.90 7.14
C ARG A 45 0.13 -2.16 7.09
N VAL A 46 -0.93 -2.90 7.39
CA VAL A 46 -2.26 -2.32 7.68
C VAL A 46 -2.19 -1.58 9.03
N PRO A 47 -2.70 -0.34 9.16
CA PRO A 47 -2.81 0.34 10.45
C PRO A 47 -3.58 -0.52 11.47
N LYS A 48 -3.08 -0.64 12.69
CA LYS A 48 -3.68 -1.57 13.68
C LYS A 48 -5.06 -1.10 14.14
N GLU A 49 -5.26 0.20 14.14
CA GLU A 49 -6.45 0.90 14.60
C GLU A 49 -7.64 0.63 13.69
N ILE A 50 -7.40 0.30 12.40
CA ILE A 50 -8.50 0.09 11.44
C ILE A 50 -9.06 -1.33 11.44
N VAL A 51 -8.34 -2.28 12.04
CA VAL A 51 -8.77 -3.68 12.19
C VAL A 51 -9.32 -3.98 13.58
N ASN A 52 -9.04 -3.12 14.56
CA ASN A 52 -9.56 -3.18 15.92
C ASN A 52 -11.03 -2.73 15.93
N LYS A 53 -11.97 -3.58 16.37
CA LYS A 53 -13.42 -3.29 16.35
C LYS A 53 -13.85 -2.28 17.40
N GLU A 54 -13.07 -2.17 18.47
CA GLU A 54 -13.27 -1.26 19.59
C GLU A 54 -12.67 0.12 19.32
N SER A 55 -11.88 0.26 18.25
CA SER A 55 -11.26 1.52 17.84
C SER A 55 -12.25 2.44 17.13
N PRO A 56 -12.21 3.76 17.38
CA PRO A 56 -12.98 4.73 16.60
C PRO A 56 -12.54 4.79 15.12
N ALA A 57 -11.37 4.24 14.80
CA ALA A 57 -10.89 4.09 13.42
C ALA A 57 -11.26 2.74 12.78
N TRP A 58 -12.12 1.92 13.39
CA TRP A 58 -12.50 0.63 12.80
C TRP A 58 -13.12 0.80 11.40
N ASN A 59 -12.47 0.27 10.37
CA ASN A 59 -12.91 0.44 8.98
C ASN A 59 -13.94 -0.63 8.57
N LYS A 60 -15.06 -0.68 9.29
CA LYS A 60 -16.09 -1.72 9.10
C LYS A 60 -16.63 -1.74 7.66
N GLY A 61 -16.58 -2.93 7.04
CA GLY A 61 -17.23 -3.18 5.74
C GLY A 61 -16.57 -2.49 4.56
N LYS A 62 -15.36 -1.95 4.73
CA LYS A 62 -14.59 -1.26 3.68
C LYS A 62 -13.17 -1.79 3.65
N ILE A 63 -12.57 -1.74 2.46
CA ILE A 63 -11.19 -2.20 2.24
C ILE A 63 -10.19 -1.05 2.06
N TYR A 64 -10.68 0.20 2.07
CA TYR A 64 -9.88 1.40 1.86
C TYR A 64 -10.48 2.59 2.63
N TYR A 65 -9.75 3.72 2.70
CA TYR A 65 -10.08 4.84 3.59
C TYR A 65 -10.88 5.98 2.93
N SER A 66 -10.96 6.01 1.61
CA SER A 66 -11.33 7.20 0.83
C SER A 66 -12.73 7.75 1.06
N SER A 67 -13.66 6.89 1.45
CA SER A 67 -15.03 7.24 1.86
C SER A 67 -15.29 6.90 3.33
N SER A 68 -14.24 6.68 4.13
CA SER A 68 -14.33 6.32 5.54
C SER A 68 -14.28 7.54 6.44
N THR A 69 -14.34 7.31 7.75
CA THR A 69 -14.29 8.40 8.73
C THR A 69 -12.91 9.06 8.74
N THR A 70 -12.85 10.26 9.33
CA THR A 70 -11.60 11.01 9.51
C THR A 70 -10.58 10.21 10.32
N GLU A 71 -11.02 9.39 11.27
CA GLU A 71 -10.18 8.53 12.09
C GLU A 71 -9.48 7.45 11.25
N VAL A 72 -10.20 6.82 10.31
CA VAL A 72 -9.62 5.87 9.36
C VAL A 72 -8.57 6.56 8.51
N THR A 73 -8.90 7.72 7.91
CA THR A 73 -7.97 8.49 7.08
C THR A 73 -6.69 8.84 7.85
N ARG A 74 -6.83 9.33 9.09
CA ARG A 74 -5.69 9.67 9.95
C ARG A 74 -4.82 8.46 10.29
N ALA A 75 -5.40 7.29 10.48
CA ALA A 75 -4.64 6.07 10.74
C ALA A 75 -3.77 5.68 9.53
N TYR A 76 -4.30 5.79 8.31
CA TYR A 76 -3.51 5.59 7.08
C TYR A 76 -2.41 6.65 6.91
N GLU A 77 -2.73 7.92 7.15
CA GLU A 77 -1.75 9.02 7.07
C GLU A 77 -0.61 8.83 8.07
N THR A 78 -0.94 8.42 9.29
CA THR A 78 0.05 8.17 10.35
C THR A 78 0.97 7.01 9.97
N GLN A 79 0.42 5.90 9.49
CA GLN A 79 1.22 4.77 9.03
C GLN A 79 2.11 5.15 7.83
N HIS A 80 1.58 5.93 6.88
CA HIS A 80 2.36 6.42 5.74
C HIS A 80 3.52 7.33 6.17
N ALA A 81 3.28 8.23 7.14
CA ALA A 81 4.32 9.11 7.66
C ALA A 81 5.46 8.31 8.32
N LEU A 82 5.13 7.31 9.17
CA LEU A 82 6.10 6.42 9.79
C LEU A 82 6.90 5.62 8.75
N ASP A 83 6.21 5.10 7.75
CA ASP A 83 6.81 4.34 6.64
C ASP A 83 7.76 5.23 5.82
N MET A 84 7.35 6.46 5.50
CA MET A 84 8.20 7.42 4.78
C MET A 84 9.41 7.86 5.59
N GLU A 85 9.27 8.07 6.90
CA GLU A 85 10.39 8.35 7.78
C GLU A 85 11.41 7.19 7.76
N CYS A 86 10.94 5.94 7.93
CA CYS A 86 11.80 4.77 7.88
C CYS A 86 12.51 4.62 6.52
N PHE A 87 11.76 4.81 5.43
CA PHE A 87 12.30 4.81 4.06
C PHE A 87 13.41 5.86 3.91
N LEU A 88 13.15 7.13 4.24
CA LEU A 88 14.10 8.22 4.08
C LEU A 88 15.34 8.02 4.96
N ASN A 89 15.16 7.58 6.22
CA ASN A 89 16.26 7.27 7.13
C ASN A 89 17.17 6.15 6.61
N ALA A 90 16.59 5.11 6.03
CA ALA A 90 17.36 4.03 5.41
C ALA A 90 18.12 4.53 4.17
N ARG A 91 17.47 5.32 3.31
CA ARG A 91 18.12 5.90 2.11
C ARG A 91 19.24 6.87 2.46
N ALA A 92 19.06 7.69 3.49
CA ALA A 92 20.08 8.64 3.95
C ALA A 92 21.39 7.96 4.37
N GLN A 93 21.34 6.73 4.87
CA GLN A 93 22.54 5.97 5.24
C GLN A 93 23.18 5.28 4.03
N GLU A 94 22.37 4.86 3.05
CA GLU A 94 22.83 4.08 1.89
C GLU A 94 23.36 4.95 0.75
N ILE A 95 22.80 6.15 0.60
CA ILE A 95 23.16 7.08 -0.47
C ILE A 95 24.46 7.80 -0.08
N VAL A 96 25.39 7.89 -1.03
CA VAL A 96 26.66 8.61 -0.86
C VAL A 96 26.44 10.11 -0.64
N TYR A 97 27.43 10.79 -0.08
CA TYR A 97 27.43 12.26 -0.06
C TYR A 97 27.37 12.81 -1.50
N GLY A 98 26.42 13.71 -1.76
CA GLY A 98 26.15 14.24 -3.10
C GLY A 98 25.36 13.31 -4.03
N GLY A 99 24.96 12.13 -3.55
CA GLY A 99 24.10 11.22 -4.31
C GLY A 99 22.68 11.76 -4.49
N LEU A 100 21.97 11.21 -5.47
CA LEU A 100 20.63 11.67 -5.86
C LEU A 100 19.57 10.62 -5.55
N MET A 101 18.37 11.10 -5.22
CA MET A 101 17.17 10.28 -5.09
C MET A 101 16.04 10.89 -5.91
N VAL A 102 15.43 10.07 -6.77
CA VAL A 102 14.25 10.43 -7.57
C VAL A 102 13.07 9.58 -7.14
N LEU A 103 11.98 10.25 -6.77
CA LEU A 103 10.74 9.63 -6.31
C LEU A 103 9.59 10.01 -7.25
N ILE A 104 8.94 9.01 -7.84
CA ILE A 104 7.71 9.17 -8.62
C ILE A 104 6.59 8.49 -7.84
N ILE A 105 5.79 9.28 -7.13
CA ILE A 105 4.80 8.79 -6.17
C ILE A 105 3.40 9.17 -6.63
N SER A 106 2.48 8.20 -6.53
CA SER A 106 1.05 8.45 -6.71
C SER A 106 0.54 9.27 -5.52
N CYS A 107 0.18 10.52 -5.76
CA CYS A 107 -0.30 11.44 -4.73
C CYS A 107 -1.71 11.94 -5.06
N ARG A 108 -2.40 12.45 -4.04
CA ARG A 108 -3.64 13.19 -4.19
C ARG A 108 -3.32 14.68 -4.40
N PRO A 109 -3.85 15.34 -5.44
CA PRO A 109 -3.71 16.79 -5.58
C PRO A 109 -4.33 17.55 -4.41
N ASN A 110 -3.74 18.69 -4.05
CA ASN A 110 -4.27 19.53 -2.99
C ASN A 110 -5.71 20.00 -3.33
N GLY A 111 -6.59 20.06 -2.33
CA GLY A 111 -7.99 20.43 -2.51
C GLY A 111 -8.89 19.36 -3.16
N THR A 112 -8.34 18.24 -3.64
CA THR A 112 -9.15 17.13 -4.20
C THR A 112 -9.66 16.22 -3.08
N PRO A 113 -10.96 15.90 -2.97
CA PRO A 113 -11.46 14.95 -1.98
C PRO A 113 -10.79 13.56 -2.08
N HIS A 114 -10.63 12.86 -0.96
CA HIS A 114 -10.03 11.52 -0.96
C HIS A 114 -10.81 10.53 -1.83
N SER A 115 -12.13 10.61 -1.86
CA SER A 115 -13.00 9.76 -2.69
C SER A 115 -12.79 9.94 -4.20
N HIS A 116 -12.25 11.08 -4.66
CA HIS A 116 -12.15 11.42 -6.09
C HIS A 116 -10.80 11.01 -6.72
N THR A 117 -9.92 10.34 -5.99
CA THR A 117 -8.68 9.82 -6.58
C THR A 117 -8.96 8.52 -7.36
N LEU A 118 -8.21 8.28 -8.44
CA LEU A 118 -8.35 7.05 -9.23
C LEU A 118 -8.18 5.79 -8.37
N ALA A 119 -7.20 5.80 -7.45
CA ALA A 119 -6.98 4.70 -6.52
C ALA A 119 -8.21 4.43 -5.65
N SER A 120 -8.82 5.50 -5.11
CA SER A 120 -10.03 5.41 -4.30
C SER A 120 -11.18 4.78 -5.06
N VAL A 121 -11.44 5.23 -6.29
CA VAL A 121 -12.52 4.68 -7.13
C VAL A 121 -12.32 3.18 -7.39
N ILE A 122 -11.07 2.78 -7.68
CA ILE A 122 -10.72 1.36 -7.89
C ILE A 122 -11.00 0.54 -6.63
N TYR A 123 -10.51 0.99 -5.47
CA TYR A 123 -10.68 0.23 -4.22
C TYR A 123 -12.11 0.24 -3.69
N GLU A 124 -12.88 1.30 -3.92
CA GLU A 124 -14.30 1.34 -3.58
C GLU A 124 -15.10 0.36 -4.44
N THR A 125 -14.81 0.31 -5.75
CA THR A 125 -15.44 -0.64 -6.67
C THR A 125 -15.08 -2.09 -6.29
N LEU A 126 -13.81 -2.35 -5.99
CA LEU A 126 -13.39 -3.68 -5.52
C LEU A 126 -14.07 -4.04 -4.19
N GLY A 127 -14.17 -3.08 -3.27
CA GLY A 127 -14.84 -3.24 -1.99
C GLY A 127 -16.33 -3.58 -2.14
N SER A 128 -17.04 -2.92 -3.04
CA SER A 128 -18.47 -3.22 -3.29
C SER A 128 -18.65 -4.62 -3.88
N CYS A 129 -17.79 -5.04 -4.83
CA CYS A 129 -17.81 -6.40 -5.35
C CYS A 129 -17.59 -7.45 -4.26
N LEU A 130 -16.66 -7.21 -3.33
CA LEU A 130 -16.41 -8.12 -2.19
C LEU A 130 -17.63 -8.23 -1.26
N VAL A 131 -18.28 -7.10 -0.97
CA VAL A 131 -19.50 -7.06 -0.16
C VAL A 131 -20.64 -7.81 -0.84
N ASP A 132 -20.82 -7.65 -2.15
CA ASP A 132 -21.87 -8.34 -2.90
C ASP A 132 -21.63 -9.85 -2.98
N MET A 133 -20.38 -10.29 -3.13
CA MET A 133 -20.03 -11.71 -3.03
C MET A 133 -20.33 -12.26 -1.63
N ALA A 134 -19.96 -11.54 -0.57
CA ALA A 134 -20.26 -11.95 0.80
C ALA A 134 -21.77 -12.06 1.07
N ARG A 135 -22.57 -11.10 0.57
CA ARG A 135 -24.04 -11.14 0.69
C ARG A 135 -24.64 -12.36 -0.01
N LYS A 136 -24.19 -12.68 -1.23
CA LYS A 136 -24.69 -13.86 -1.96
C LYS A 136 -24.47 -15.15 -1.17
N VAL A 137 -23.29 -15.35 -0.59
CA VAL A 137 -23.00 -16.53 0.24
C VAL A 137 -23.92 -16.60 1.45
N SER A 138 -24.13 -15.48 2.16
CA SER A 138 -25.04 -15.43 3.31
C SER A 138 -26.48 -15.76 2.93
N HIS A 139 -26.95 -15.29 1.77
CA HIS A 139 -28.28 -15.65 1.25
C HIS A 139 -28.39 -17.15 0.94
N TYR A 140 -27.37 -17.77 0.33
CA TYR A 140 -27.37 -19.21 0.08
C TYR A 140 -27.35 -20.03 1.38
N GLN A 141 -26.55 -19.65 2.38
CA GLN A 141 -26.52 -20.34 3.68
C GLN A 141 -27.85 -20.21 4.42
N TYR A 142 -28.47 -19.03 4.41
CA TYR A 142 -29.79 -18.81 5.00
C TYR A 142 -30.85 -19.68 4.30
N SER A 143 -30.91 -19.64 2.96
CA SER A 143 -31.84 -20.46 2.18
C SER A 143 -31.63 -21.96 2.43
N ALA A 144 -30.40 -22.46 2.42
CA ALA A 144 -30.10 -23.88 2.68
C ALA A 144 -30.50 -24.32 4.09
N THR A 145 -30.35 -23.45 5.09
CA THR A 145 -30.77 -23.74 6.47
C THR A 145 -32.30 -23.83 6.57
N VAL A 146 -33.03 -22.98 5.85
CA VAL A 146 -34.51 -23.03 5.80
C VAL A 146 -35.01 -24.32 5.14
N TYR A 147 -34.39 -24.76 4.03
CA TYR A 147 -34.81 -26.00 3.33
C TYR A 147 -34.43 -27.30 4.06
N HIS A 148 -33.52 -27.27 5.05
CA HIS A 148 -33.20 -28.43 5.88
C HIS A 148 -34.03 -28.51 7.19
N LEU A 149 -34.82 -27.48 7.48
CA LEU A 149 -35.70 -27.40 8.66
C LEU A 149 -37.19 -27.51 8.31
N THR A 150 -37.52 -27.81 7.05
CA THR A 150 -38.87 -28.13 6.54
C THR A 150 -38.88 -29.54 5.97
#